data_AF-A0A453C116-F1
#
_entry.id   AF-A0A453C116-F1
#
_cell.length_a   1.000
_cell.length_b   1.000
_cell.length_c   1.000
_cell.angle_alpha   90.00
_cell.angle_beta   90.00
_cell.angle_gamma   90.00
#
_symmetry.space_group_name_H-M   'P 1'
#
loop_
_entity.id
_entity.type
_entity.pdbx_description
1 polymer ?
#
loop_
_entity_poly.entity_id
_entity_poly.type
_entity_poly.pdbx_seq_one_letter_code
_entity_poly.pdbx_strand_id
1 'polypeptide(L)'
;SPRQPEGKRRRQNDLTVEACRDYLRDRCTRSDLECKYAHPHQSVSVDRDSKVTACADSLRNNCFRGRTCRYYHPPPHIQEVVAEINWFGRPTGEDGLQRFRTWAMFKISK
;
A
#
# COMPACT_ATOMS: atom_id res chain seq x y z
N SER A 1 28.13 -20.08 -6.78
CA SER A 1 27.77 -18.76 -6.22
C SER A 1 26.89 -18.04 -7.23
N PRO A 2 25.78 -17.35 -6.89
CA PRO A 2 24.97 -17.44 -5.67
C PRO A 2 23.43 -17.46 -5.92
N ARG A 3 22.67 -17.65 -4.82
CA ARG A 3 21.26 -17.23 -4.56
C ARG A 3 20.11 -18.20 -4.88
N GLN A 4 19.83 -19.08 -3.91
CA GLN A 4 18.45 -19.29 -3.45
C GLN A 4 18.02 -18.01 -2.66
N PRO A 5 16.73 -17.61 -2.52
CA PRO A 5 15.55 -18.49 -2.50
C PRO A 5 14.31 -17.95 -3.24
N GLU A 6 13.58 -18.82 -3.95
CA GLU A 6 12.25 -18.54 -4.52
C GLU A 6 11.13 -18.58 -3.46
N GLY A 7 11.43 -18.13 -2.24
CA GLY A 7 10.46 -17.92 -1.19
C GLY A 7 9.80 -16.55 -1.33
N LYS A 8 8.91 -16.37 -2.30
CA LYS A 8 7.97 -15.24 -2.25
C LYS A 8 6.56 -15.76 -2.34
N ARG A 9 6.08 -16.27 -1.20
CA ARG A 9 4.66 -16.28 -0.82
C ARG A 9 4.04 -14.99 -1.37
N ARG A 10 3.34 -15.07 -2.50
CA ARG A 10 2.52 -13.99 -3.03
C ARG A 10 1.43 -13.76 -1.98
N ARG A 11 1.71 -12.88 -1.01
CA ARG A 11 0.70 -12.35 -0.11
C ARG A 11 -0.30 -11.63 -1.00
N GLN A 12 -1.39 -12.32 -1.29
CA GLN A 12 -2.42 -11.88 -2.19
C GLN A 12 -3.16 -10.72 -1.51
N ASN A 13 -2.94 -9.53 -2.08
CA ASN A 13 -3.91 -8.44 -2.20
C ASN A 13 -4.74 -8.06 -0.97
N ASP A 14 -4.12 -7.32 -0.04
CA ASP A 14 -4.86 -6.33 0.77
C ASP A 14 -4.22 -4.94 0.63
N LEU A 15 -3.82 -4.61 -0.60
CA LEU A 15 -3.13 -3.37 -0.95
C LEU A 15 -4.08 -2.38 -1.61
N THR A 16 -5.39 -2.60 -1.44
CA THR A 16 -6.41 -1.75 -2.04
C THR A 16 -6.66 -0.57 -1.12
N VAL A 17 -6.66 0.63 -1.70
CA VAL A 17 -6.80 1.89 -0.97
C VAL A 17 -7.97 2.65 -1.56
N GLU A 18 -8.74 3.32 -0.72
CA GLU A 18 -9.85 4.13 -1.21
C GLU A 18 -9.33 5.40 -1.88
N ALA A 19 -9.69 5.55 -3.15
CA ALA A 19 -9.48 6.74 -3.94
C ALA A 19 -10.49 7.84 -3.57
N CYS A 20 -10.07 9.09 -3.70
CA CYS A 20 -10.89 10.23 -3.40
C CYS A 20 -12.02 10.35 -4.43
N ARG A 21 -13.27 10.17 -3.98
CA ARG A 21 -14.45 10.29 -4.85
C ARG A 21 -14.61 11.69 -5.44
N ASP A 22 -14.22 12.73 -4.70
CA ASP A 22 -14.22 14.11 -5.18
C ASP A 22 -13.16 14.32 -6.26
N TYR A 23 -11.97 13.72 -6.12
CA TYR A 23 -10.91 13.81 -7.13
C TYR A 23 -11.33 13.11 -8.43
N LEU A 24 -11.97 11.94 -8.34
CA LEU A 24 -12.54 11.24 -9.49
C LEU A 24 -13.65 12.04 -10.20
N ARG A 25 -14.23 13.03 -9.53
CA ARG A 25 -15.25 13.95 -10.08
C ARG A 25 -14.73 15.35 -10.37
N ASP A 26 -13.42 15.57 -10.29
CA ASP A 26 -12.80 16.89 -10.48
C ASP A 26 -13.33 17.96 -9.50
N ARG A 27 -13.79 17.53 -8.32
CA ARG A 27 -14.36 18.37 -7.25
C ARG A 27 -13.42 18.54 -6.07
N CYS A 28 -12.31 17.78 -6.01
CA CYS A 28 -11.36 17.87 -4.91
C CYS A 28 -10.41 19.06 -5.11
N THR A 29 -10.46 20.04 -4.21
CA THR A 29 -9.52 21.17 -4.15
C THR A 29 -8.32 20.92 -3.23
N ARG A 30 -8.28 19.77 -2.54
CA ARG A 30 -7.19 19.39 -1.64
C ARG A 30 -6.06 18.70 -2.41
N SER A 31 -4.82 18.99 -2.06
CA SER A 31 -3.63 18.31 -2.61
C SER A 31 -3.57 16.83 -2.17
N ASP A 32 -2.86 15.99 -2.92
CA ASP A 32 -2.69 14.56 -2.62
C ASP A 32 -2.04 14.29 -1.24
N LEU A 33 -1.27 15.26 -0.74
CA LEU A 33 -0.63 15.25 0.58
C LEU A 33 -1.61 15.54 1.73
N GLU A 34 -2.63 16.36 1.47
CA GLU A 34 -3.62 16.79 2.46
C GLU A 34 -4.89 15.92 2.42
N CYS A 35 -5.10 15.19 1.33
CA CYS A 35 -6.26 14.33 1.16
C CYS A 35 -6.05 13.01 1.91
N LYS A 36 -7.02 12.63 2.74
CA LYS A 36 -7.03 11.33 3.43
C LYS A 36 -7.26 10.13 2.49
N TYR A 37 -7.61 10.40 1.24
CA TYR A 37 -7.94 9.40 0.21
C TYR A 37 -6.92 9.46 -0.93
N ALA A 38 -6.71 8.35 -1.62
CA ALA A 38 -5.75 8.27 -2.72
C ALA A 38 -6.19 9.09 -3.94
N HIS A 39 -5.25 9.81 -4.56
CA HIS A 39 -5.46 10.49 -5.84
C HIS A 39 -4.75 9.68 -6.94
N PRO A 40 -5.40 8.65 -7.51
CA PRO A 40 -4.77 7.83 -8.53
C PRO A 40 -4.56 8.62 -9.82
N HIS A 41 -3.40 8.45 -10.43
CA HIS A 41 -3.15 8.98 -11.77
C HIS A 41 -3.98 8.20 -12.81
N GLN A 42 -4.27 8.79 -13.98
CA GLN A 42 -5.06 8.16 -15.05
C GLN A 42 -4.50 6.81 -15.53
N SER A 43 -3.23 6.53 -15.25
CA SER A 43 -2.57 5.26 -15.53
C SER A 43 -2.92 4.12 -14.56
N VAL A 44 -3.58 4.42 -13.44
CA VAL A 44 -3.96 3.44 -12.40
C VAL A 44 -5.43 3.08 -12.56
N SER A 45 -5.73 1.78 -12.66
CA SER A 45 -7.11 1.31 -12.69
C SER A 45 -7.80 1.52 -11.34
N VAL A 46 -8.90 2.26 -11.37
CA VAL A 46 -9.81 2.46 -10.24
C VAL A 46 -10.97 1.48 -10.36
N ASP A 47 -11.24 0.75 -9.28
CA ASP A 47 -12.36 -0.17 -9.20
C ASP A 47 -13.70 0.56 -9.02
N ARG A 48 -14.83 -0.14 -9.18
CA ARG A 48 -16.17 0.46 -9.09
C ARG A 48 -16.47 1.07 -7.73
N ASP A 49 -15.85 0.55 -6.67
CA ASP A 49 -15.96 1.06 -5.31
C ASP A 49 -15.04 2.26 -5.02
N SER A 50 -14.43 2.85 -6.06
CA SER A 50 -13.37 3.87 -5.89
C SER A 50 -12.16 3.33 -5.15
N LYS A 51 -11.75 2.07 -5.40
CA LYS A 51 -10.55 1.47 -4.80
C LYS A 51 -9.43 1.34 -5.81
N VAL A 52 -8.18 1.56 -5.39
CA VAL A 52 -7.00 1.41 -6.25
C VAL A 52 -5.95 0.53 -5.61
N THR A 53 -5.22 -0.22 -6.42
CA THR A 53 -4.15 -1.10 -5.93
C THR A 53 -2.86 -0.31 -5.72
N ALA A 54 -2.45 -0.21 -4.45
CA ALA A 54 -1.15 0.32 -4.05
C ALA A 54 -0.03 -0.70 -4.29
N CYS A 55 1.18 -0.17 -4.49
CA CYS A 55 2.36 -1.00 -4.65
C CYS A 55 2.78 -1.60 -3.30
N ALA A 56 2.74 -2.93 -3.20
CA ALA A 56 3.21 -3.68 -2.03
C ALA A 56 4.65 -3.33 -1.63
N ASP A 57 5.51 -3.23 -2.65
CA ASP A 57 6.93 -2.93 -2.46
C ASP A 57 7.11 -1.49 -2.01
N SER A 58 6.28 -0.54 -2.47
CA SER A 58 6.34 0.85 -2.00
C SER A 58 5.98 0.97 -0.53
N LEU A 59 4.95 0.25 -0.06
CA LEU A 59 4.56 0.23 1.36
C LEU A 59 5.66 -0.34 2.25
N ARG A 60 6.41 -1.32 1.76
CA ARG A 60 7.56 -1.91 2.47
C ARG A 60 8.86 -1.12 2.29
N ASN A 61 8.80 0.06 1.65
CA ASN A 61 9.98 0.86 1.28
C ASN A 61 11.03 0.05 0.48
N ASN A 62 10.55 -0.88 -0.33
CA ASN A 62 11.32 -1.84 -1.12
C ASN A 62 11.01 -1.75 -2.64
N CYS A 63 10.21 -0.77 -3.11
CA CYS A 63 10.04 -0.54 -4.57
C CYS A 63 11.28 0.18 -5.09
N PHE A 64 12.23 -0.57 -5.65
CA PHE A 64 13.39 -0.02 -6.38
C PHE A 64 12.99 0.68 -7.69
N ARG A 65 11.78 0.41 -8.19
CA ARG A 65 11.25 1.01 -9.43
C ARG A 65 10.78 2.46 -9.22
N GLY A 66 10.54 2.91 -7.98
CA GLY A 66 10.13 4.28 -7.66
C GLY A 66 9.05 4.85 -8.59
N ARG A 67 9.41 5.85 -9.41
CA ARG A 67 8.52 6.53 -10.36
C ARG A 67 8.16 5.72 -11.62
N THR A 68 8.79 4.58 -11.84
CA THR A 68 8.48 3.64 -12.93
C THR A 68 7.60 2.46 -12.46
N CYS A 69 7.19 2.44 -11.18
CA CYS A 69 6.29 1.39 -10.67
C CYS A 69 4.90 1.56 -11.34
N ARG A 70 4.35 0.47 -11.91
CA ARG A 70 3.02 0.42 -12.56
C ARG A 70 1.84 0.59 -11.60
N TYR A 71 2.10 0.55 -10.29
CA TYR A 71 1.08 0.58 -9.24
C TYR A 71 1.09 1.92 -8.49
N TYR A 72 0.00 2.25 -7.81
CA TYR A 72 -0.09 3.50 -7.06
C TYR A 72 0.92 3.52 -5.91
N HIS A 73 1.65 4.62 -5.79
CA HIS A 73 2.59 4.85 -4.70
C HIS A 73 1.95 5.84 -3.73
N PRO A 74 1.30 5.35 -2.66
CA PRO A 74 0.67 6.25 -1.72
C PRO A 74 1.71 7.21 -1.08
N PRO A 75 1.34 8.45 -0.76
CA PRO A 75 2.12 9.35 0.09
C PRO A 75 2.24 8.82 1.54
N PRO A 76 3.20 9.29 2.35
CA PRO A 76 3.57 8.68 3.64
C PRO A 76 2.39 8.50 4.62
N HIS A 77 1.46 9.45 4.67
CA HIS A 77 0.26 9.35 5.52
C HIS A 77 -0.70 8.26 5.05
N ILE A 78 -0.86 8.08 3.74
CA ILE A 78 -1.68 6.99 3.17
C ILE A 78 -0.92 5.67 3.25
N GLN A 79 0.42 5.68 3.09
CA GLN A 79 1.24 4.48 3.25
C GLN A 79 1.08 3.90 4.64
N GLU A 80 1.07 4.72 5.69
CA GLU A 80 0.90 4.26 7.07
C GLU A 80 -0.45 3.56 7.23
N VAL A 81 -1.55 4.22 6.87
CA VAL A 81 -2.90 3.66 6.95
C VAL A 81 -3.01 2.34 6.20
N VAL A 82 -2.50 2.30 4.97
CA VAL A 82 -2.63 1.13 4.08
C VAL A 82 -1.68 0.02 4.49
N ALA A 83 -0.47 0.36 4.92
CA ALA A 83 0.46 -0.61 5.48
C ALA A 83 -0.19 -1.24 6.71
N GLU A 84 -0.71 -0.45 7.65
CA GLU A 84 -1.40 -0.97 8.83
C GLU A 84 -2.54 -1.93 8.44
N ILE A 85 -3.42 -1.55 7.52
CA ILE A 85 -4.48 -2.44 7.03
C ILE A 85 -3.91 -3.74 6.44
N ASN A 86 -2.89 -3.65 5.58
CA ASN A 86 -2.24 -4.82 4.98
C ASN A 86 -1.48 -5.70 6.02
N TRP A 87 -1.00 -5.11 7.12
CA TRP A 87 -0.33 -5.83 8.22
C TRP A 87 -1.33 -6.46 9.20
N PHE A 88 -2.45 -5.80 9.48
CA PHE A 88 -3.49 -6.20 10.43
C PHE A 88 -4.70 -6.90 9.77
N GLY A 89 -4.74 -7.01 8.44
CA GLY A 89 -5.75 -7.74 7.67
C GLY A 89 -5.91 -9.18 8.18
N ARG A 90 -7.02 -9.38 8.90
CA ARG A 90 -7.56 -10.58 9.59
C ARG A 90 -6.54 -11.64 10.03
N PRO A 91 -6.20 -11.72 11.33
CA PRO A 91 -5.49 -12.86 11.88
C PRO A 91 -6.45 -14.05 12.02
N THR A 92 -6.36 -15.01 11.11
CA THR A 92 -6.86 -16.36 11.32
C THR A 92 -5.65 -17.28 11.46
N GLY A 93 -5.06 -17.36 12.66
CA GLY A 93 -3.99 -18.30 12.97
C GLY A 93 -2.81 -17.76 13.80
N GLU A 94 -2.00 -18.71 14.29
CA GLU A 94 -0.84 -18.59 15.19
C GLU A 94 0.31 -17.67 14.73
N ASP A 95 0.31 -17.20 13.47
CA ASP A 95 1.33 -16.31 12.90
C ASP A 95 1.19 -14.81 13.30
N GLY A 96 0.18 -14.44 14.10
CA GLY A 96 -0.12 -13.04 14.45
C GLY A 96 1.02 -12.32 15.16
N LEU A 97 1.72 -12.99 16.09
CA LEU A 97 2.78 -12.38 16.90
C LEU A 97 4.07 -12.11 16.10
N GLN A 98 4.44 -12.99 15.17
CA GLN A 98 5.61 -12.77 14.30
C GLN A 98 5.37 -11.59 13.35
N ARG A 99 4.14 -11.42 12.87
CA ARG A 99 3.75 -10.25 12.05
C ARG A 99 3.74 -8.96 12.87
N PHE A 100 3.25 -8.99 14.10
CA PHE A 100 3.32 -7.85 15.02
C PHE A 100 4.77 -7.43 15.28
N ARG A 101 5.66 -8.38 15.59
CA ARG A 101 7.10 -8.11 15.81
C ARG A 101 7.74 -7.53 14.55
N THR A 102 7.42 -8.05 13.38
CA THR A 102 7.95 -7.54 12.10
C THR A 102 7.44 -6.12 11.80
N TRP A 103 6.17 -5.83 12.09
CA TRP A 103 5.58 -4.50 11.96
C TRP A 103 6.16 -3.51 12.98
N ALA A 104 6.31 -3.92 14.24
CA ALA A 104 6.93 -3.10 15.28
C ALA A 104 8.37 -2.72 14.90
N MET A 105 9.15 -3.67 14.37
CA MET A 105 10.50 -3.41 13.86
C MET A 105 10.50 -2.43 12.67
N PHE A 106 9.47 -2.47 11.81
CA PHE A 106 9.30 -1.51 10.71
C PHE A 106 8.96 -0.09 11.20
N LYS A 107 8.08 0.04 12.21
CA LYS A 107 7.80 1.32 12.90
C LYS A 107 9.04 1.90 13.59
N ILE A 108 9.86 1.05 14.20
CA ILE A 108 11.09 1.47 14.91
C ILE A 108 12.21 1.92 13.95
N SER A 109 12.24 1.40 12.71
CA SER A 109 13.25 1.76 11.70
C SER A 109 12.88 2.98 10.84
N LYS A 110 11.81 3.71 11.19
CA LYS A 110 11.27 4.85 10.45
C LYS A 110 11.35 6.13 11.25
#